data_AF-W1YU97-F1
#
_entry.id   AF-W1YU97-F1
#
_cell.length_a   1.000
_cell.length_b   1.000
_cell.length_c   1.000
_cell.angle_alpha   90.00
_cell.angle_beta   90.00
_cell.angle_gamma   90.00
#
_symmetry.space_group_name_H-M   'P 1'
#
loop_
_entity.id
_entity.type
_entity.pdbx_description
1 polymer ?
#
loop_
_entity_poly.entity_id
_entity_poly.type
_entity_poly.pdbx_seq_one_letter_code
_entity_poly.pdbx_strand_id
1 'polypeptide(L)' 'MSVVPVADVLQGRVAVDSEVTVRGWVRTRRDSKAGISFLAVYDGSCFDPVQA' A
#
# COMPACT_ATOMS: atom_id res chain seq x y z
N MET A 1 7.51 13.06 8.28
CA MET A 1 7.04 11.69 8.01
C MET A 1 7.75 11.19 6.77
N SER A 2 8.47 10.07 6.86
CA SER A 2 9.21 9.50 5.71
C SER A 2 8.26 8.74 4.78
N VAL A 3 8.48 8.88 3.48
CA VAL A 3 7.78 8.06 2.47
C VAL A 3 8.48 6.72 2.38
N VAL A 4 7.73 5.63 2.49
CA VAL A 4 8.26 4.27 2.42
C VAL A 4 7.88 3.65 1.06
N PRO A 5 8.81 3.01 0.34
CA PRO A 5 8.49 2.25 -0.86
C PRO A 5 7.60 1.04 -0.55
N VAL A 6 6.69 0.70 -1.47
CA VAL A 6 5.83 -0.50 -1.38
C VAL A 6 6.66 -1.77 -1.20
N ALA A 7 7.79 -1.87 -1.90
CA ALA A 7 8.71 -3.00 -1.77
C ALA A 7 9.21 -3.20 -0.33
N ASP A 8 9.52 -2.11 0.39
CA ASP A 8 10.02 -2.19 1.77
C ASP A 8 8.91 -2.61 2.74
N VAL A 9 7.66 -2.20 2.50
CA VAL A 9 6.50 -2.65 3.27
C VAL A 9 6.27 -4.15 3.06
N LEU A 10 6.24 -4.61 1.80
CA LEU A 10 5.98 -6.01 1.46
C LEU A 10 7.12 -6.95 1.88
N GLN A 11 8.35 -6.45 1.97
CA GLN A 11 9.51 -7.22 2.45
C GLN A 11 9.70 -7.16 3.97
N GLY A 12 8.78 -6.54 4.72
CA GLY A 12 8.83 -6.50 6.18
C GLY A 12 9.96 -5.64 6.75
N ARG A 13 10.44 -4.64 6.00
CA ARG A 13 11.47 -3.69 6.46
C ARG A 13 10.90 -2.57 7.33
N VAL A 14 9.58 -2.54 7.49
CA VAL A 14 8.84 -1.68 8.40
C VAL A 14 8.34 -2.54 9.55
N ALA A 15 8.47 -2.05 10.79
CA ALA A 15 7.91 -2.74 11.94
C ALA A 15 6.37 -2.78 11.87
N VAL A 16 5.78 -3.90 12.27
CA VAL A 16 4.32 -4.03 12.42
C VAL A 16 3.81 -2.97 13.40
N ASP A 17 2.56 -2.55 13.23
CA ASP A 17 1.89 -1.48 13.99
C ASP A 17 2.51 -0.07 13.84
N SER A 18 3.45 0.10 12.90
CA SER A 18 3.98 1.43 12.54
C SER A 18 3.11 2.12 11.50
N GLU A 19 2.78 3.39 11.76
CA GLU A 19 2.14 4.25 10.75
C GLU A 19 3.15 4.69 9.69
N VAL A 20 2.84 4.46 8.42
CA VAL A 20 3.71 4.82 7.28
C VAL A 20 2.96 5.59 6.21
N THR A 21 3.71 6.38 5.45
CA THR A 21 3.20 7.04 4.24
C THR A 21 3.76 6.33 3.01
N VAL A 22 2.89 5.83 2.14
CA VAL A 22 3.24 5.37 0.79
C VAL A 22 2.71 6.36 -0.25
N ARG A 23 3.36 6.46 -1.41
CA ARG A 23 2.91 7.30 -2.52
C ARG A 23 3.01 6.53 -3.82
N GLY A 24 1.94 6.49 -4.59
CA GLY A 24 1.89 5.75 -5.83
C GLY A 24 0.58 5.95 -6.57
N TRP A 25 0.35 5.11 -7.56
CA TRP A 25 -0.85 5.08 -8.38
C TRP A 25 -1.80 3.98 -7.93
N VAL A 26 -3.10 4.28 -7.90
CA VAL A 26 -4.14 3.28 -7.66
C VAL A 26 -4.31 2.45 -8.93
N ARG A 27 -3.99 1.16 -8.88
CA ARG A 27 -4.19 0.22 -10.00
C ARG A 27 -5.63 -0.28 -10.05
N THR A 28 -6.19 -0.63 -8.89
CA THR A 28 -7.59 -1.03 -8.76
C THR A 28 -8.17 -0.47 -7.47
N ARG A 29 -9.48 -0.19 -7.50
CA ARG A 29 -10.32 0.09 -6.34
C ARG A 29 -11.47 -0.90 -6.37
N ARG A 30 -11.70 -1.59 -5.26
CA ARG A 30 -12.86 -2.46 -5.07
C ARG A 30 -13.66 -1.96 -3.88
N ASP A 31 -14.92 -1.64 -4.11
CA ASP A 31 -15.84 -1.23 -3.06
C ASP A 31 -16.68 -2.43 -2.61
N SER A 32 -16.94 -2.51 -1.31
CA SER A 32 -17.82 -3.52 -0.73
C SER A 32 -19.19 -2.94 -0.40
N LYS A 33 -20.21 -3.80 -0.30
CA LYS A 33 -21.54 -3.41 0.23
C LYS A 33 -21.50 -3.02 1.71
N ALA A 34 -20.44 -3.38 2.43
CA ALA A 34 -20.25 -3.07 3.85
C ALA A 34 -19.65 -1.67 4.09
N GLY A 35 -19.43 -0.88 3.04
CA GLY A 35 -18.91 0.48 3.16
C GLY A 35 -17.39 0.59 3.28
N ILE A 36 -16.65 -0.52 3.13
CA ILE A 36 -15.18 -0.51 3.02
C ILE A 36 -14.73 -0.58 1.56
N SER A 37 -13.58 0.03 1.28
CA SER A 37 -12.89 -0.01 -0.01
C SER A 37 -11.56 -0.74 0.14
N PHE A 38 -11.11 -1.38 -0.93
CA PHE A 38 -9.78 -1.98 -1.04
C PHE A 38 -9.05 -1.32 -2.20
N LEU A 39 -7.92 -0.68 -1.94
CA LEU A 39 -7.07 -0.06 -2.94
C LEU A 39 -5.83 -0.91 -3.17
N ALA A 40 -5.52 -1.19 -4.43
CA ALA A 40 -4.21 -1.73 -4.82
C ALA A 40 -3.31 -0.57 -5.25
N VAL A 41 -2.35 -0.18 -4.41
CA VAL A 41 -1.44 0.94 -4.65
C VAL A 41 -0.09 0.42 -5.15
N TYR A 42 0.38 0.98 -6.27
CA TYR A 42 1.65 0.64 -6.90
C TYR A 42 2.52 1.88 -7.04
N ASP A 43 3.78 1.80 -6.64
CA ASP A 43 4.73 2.92 -6.67
C ASP A 43 5.94 2.70 -7.60
N GLY A 44 6.03 1.55 -8.26
CA GLY A 44 7.15 1.20 -9.13
C GLY A 44 8.35 0.53 -8.45
N SER A 45 8.34 0.35 -7.13
CA SER A 45 9.47 -0.23 -6.39
C SER A 45 9.56 -1.76 -6.49
N CYS A 46 8.45 -2.44 -6.76
CA CYS A 46 8.36 -3.88 -7.06
C CYS A 46 7.13 -4.16 -7.94
N PHE A 47 7.00 -5.38 -8.46
CA PHE A 47 5.86 -5.76 -9.31
C PHE A 47 4.52 -5.77 -8.57
N ASP A 48 4.54 -6.10 -7.28
CA ASP A 48 3.35 -6.29 -6.46
C ASP A 48 2.83 -4.98 -5.85
N PRO A 49 1.51 -4.71 -5.87
CA PRO A 49 0.91 -3.58 -5.17
C PRO A 49 0.68 -3.88 -3.67
N VAL A 50 0.62 -2.84 -2.84
CA VAL A 50 0.15 -2.92 -1.45
C VAL A 50 -1.35 -2.69 -1.37
N GLN A 51 -2.04 -3.36 -0.45
CA GLN A 51 -3.45 -3.10 -0.16
C GLN A 51 -3.59 -2.02 0.94
N ALA A 52 -4.51 -1.08 0.73
CA ALA A 52 -4.96 -0.12 1.73
C ALA A 52 -6.49 -0.04 1.78
#